data_AF-A0A8T7GC54-F1
#
_entry.id   AF-A0A8T7GC54-F1
#
_cell.length_a   1.000
_cell.length_b   1.000
_cell.length_c   1.000
_cell.angle_alpha   90.00
_cell.angle_beta   90.00
_cell.angle_gamma   90.00
#
_symmetry.space_group_name_H-M   'P 1'
#
loop_
_entity.id
_entity.type
_entity.pdbx_description
1 polymer ?
#
loop_
_entity_poly.entity_id
_entity_poly.type
_entity_poly.pdbx_seq_one_letter_code
_entity_poly.pdbx_strand_id
1 'polypeptide(L)'
;MNQDLRPAIRKLAGRIDLSEVEMSDALDLILSGQLSEASIAAFLVALTMKGETPAEIRSILQSIKKHATRITPAVDGLIDTCGTGGDSLRTFNVSTASAIVAASAGAKVAKHGNRSVSGVCGSADFLEYVGFDLAASPLQIQRCIEQTGIGFLFAPAFHPAMKNVASARKTIGIRTVFNIAGPLSNPCTNLTGQVIGVFEPYLIDVLAEVCQGYINEAMIVHAA
;
A
#
# COMPACT_ATOMS: atom_id res chain seq x y z
N MET A 1 22.07 -11.93 -12.31
CA MET A 1 20.90 -11.06 -12.59
C MET A 1 21.42 -9.67 -12.84
N ASN A 2 20.98 -9.03 -13.92
CA ASN A 2 21.47 -7.71 -14.29
C ASN A 2 20.88 -6.68 -13.31
N GLN A 3 21.71 -6.11 -12.42
CA GLN A 3 21.30 -5.13 -11.41
C GLN A 3 21.16 -3.73 -12.03
N ASP A 4 20.40 -3.62 -13.12
CA ASP A 4 20.38 -2.40 -13.92
C ASP A 4 18.98 -1.94 -14.28
N LEU A 5 18.58 -0.79 -13.73
CA LEU A 5 17.32 -0.12 -14.06
C LEU A 5 17.40 0.73 -15.34
N ARG A 6 18.59 0.98 -15.92
CA ARG A 6 18.75 1.86 -17.09
C ARG A 6 17.86 1.45 -18.28
N PRO A 7 17.66 0.16 -18.61
CA PRO A 7 16.75 -0.23 -19.68
C PRO A 7 15.29 0.19 -19.40
N ALA A 8 14.80 -0.04 -18.19
CA ALA A 8 13.46 0.36 -17.78
C ALA A 8 13.32 1.89 -17.75
N ILE A 9 14.28 2.60 -17.16
CA ILE A 9 14.32 4.07 -17.13
C ILE A 9 14.30 4.65 -18.54
N ARG A 10 15.04 4.07 -19.50
CA ARG A 10 15.05 4.53 -20.90
C ARG A 10 13.67 4.41 -21.56
N LYS A 11 12.95 3.32 -21.32
CA LYS A 11 11.57 3.16 -21.80
C LYS A 11 10.64 4.20 -21.18
N LEU A 12 10.67 4.33 -19.85
CA LEU A 12 9.84 5.29 -19.12
C LEU A 12 10.09 6.74 -19.57
N ALA A 13 11.36 7.13 -19.75
CA ALA A 13 11.73 8.44 -20.27
C ALA A 13 11.24 8.68 -21.72
N GLY A 14 11.10 7.61 -22.51
CA GLY A 14 10.48 7.62 -23.83
C GLY A 14 8.96 7.55 -23.83
N ARG A 15 8.30 7.63 -22.66
CA ARG A 15 6.85 7.43 -22.46
C ARG A 15 6.35 6.06 -22.93
N ILE A 16 7.18 5.04 -22.83
CA ILE A 16 6.85 3.66 -23.18
C ILE A 16 6.52 2.89 -21.91
N ASP A 17 5.36 2.23 -21.91
CA ASP A 17 4.93 1.36 -20.81
C ASP A 17 5.87 0.17 -20.65
N LEU A 18 6.08 -0.23 -19.40
CA LEU A 18 6.79 -1.48 -19.10
C LEU A 18 5.81 -2.66 -19.19
N SER A 19 6.30 -3.78 -19.70
CA SER A 19 5.57 -5.04 -19.58
C SER A 19 5.50 -5.48 -18.11
N GLU A 20 4.56 -6.38 -17.78
CA GLU A 20 4.41 -6.95 -16.44
C GLU A 20 5.71 -7.55 -15.90
N VAL A 21 6.47 -8.23 -16.75
CA VAL A 21 7.77 -8.82 -16.41
C VAL A 21 8.80 -7.73 -16.12
N GLU A 22 8.92 -6.72 -16.98
CA GLU A 22 9.87 -5.63 -16.79
C GLU A 22 9.58 -4.81 -15.53
N MET A 23 8.30 -4.57 -15.24
CA MET A 23 7.88 -3.87 -14.03
C MET A 23 8.19 -4.70 -12.79
N SER A 24 7.89 -6.00 -12.81
CA SER A 24 8.17 -6.90 -11.69
C SER A 24 9.68 -7.03 -11.43
N ASP A 25 10.49 -7.19 -12.47
CA ASP A 25 11.95 -7.27 -12.36
C ASP A 25 12.54 -5.97 -11.81
N ALA A 26 12.05 -4.82 -12.28
CA ALA A 26 12.47 -3.52 -11.78
C ALA A 26 12.13 -3.36 -10.29
N LEU A 27 10.91 -3.72 -9.88
CA LEU A 27 10.48 -3.60 -8.49
C LEU A 27 11.19 -4.58 -7.56
N ASP A 28 11.39 -5.82 -7.97
CA ASP A 28 12.15 -6.81 -7.21
C ASP A 28 13.59 -6.33 -6.97
N LEU A 29 14.22 -5.73 -7.98
CA LEU A 29 15.54 -5.15 -7.85
C LEU A 29 15.56 -3.93 -6.92
N ILE A 30 14.56 -3.04 -7.02
CA ILE A 30 14.39 -1.89 -6.11
C ILE A 30 14.22 -2.37 -4.66
N LEU A 31 13.36 -3.36 -4.43
CA LEU A 31 13.05 -3.90 -3.11
C LEU A 31 14.17 -4.78 -2.53
N SER A 32 15.13 -5.23 -3.35
CA SER A 32 16.30 -6.00 -2.89
C SER A 32 17.28 -5.19 -2.03
N GLY A 33 17.26 -3.85 -2.11
CA GLY A 33 18.21 -2.97 -1.42
C GLY A 33 19.60 -2.91 -2.04
N GLN A 34 19.78 -3.41 -3.27
CA GLN A 34 21.07 -3.44 -3.97
C GLN A 34 21.30 -2.21 -4.88
N LEU A 35 20.31 -1.33 -5.01
CA LEU A 35 20.37 -0.16 -5.88
C LEU A 35 20.74 1.11 -5.12
N SER A 36 21.39 2.04 -5.83
CA SER A 36 21.63 3.39 -5.31
C SER A 36 20.33 4.19 -5.22
N GLU A 37 20.29 5.15 -4.28
CA GLU A 37 19.17 6.08 -4.14
C GLU A 37 18.87 6.83 -5.45
N ALA A 38 19.92 7.23 -6.18
CA ALA A 38 19.79 7.92 -7.46
C ALA A 38 19.08 7.07 -8.53
N SER A 39 19.40 5.77 -8.62
CA SER A 39 18.76 4.86 -9.57
C SER A 39 17.28 4.65 -9.24
N ILE A 40 16.95 4.47 -7.95
CA ILE A 40 15.56 4.33 -7.48
C ILE A 40 14.80 5.63 -7.75
N ALA A 41 15.37 6.79 -7.44
CA ALA A 41 14.74 8.08 -7.67
C ALA A 41 14.49 8.35 -9.16
N ALA A 42 15.47 8.06 -10.01
CA ALA A 42 15.33 8.22 -11.46
C ALA A 42 14.19 7.35 -12.02
N PHE A 43 14.08 6.10 -11.56
CA PHE A 43 12.99 5.21 -11.96
C PHE A 43 11.63 5.73 -11.52
N LEU A 44 11.48 6.09 -10.23
CA LEU A 44 10.20 6.54 -9.69
C LEU A 44 9.74 7.85 -10.34
N VAL A 45 10.64 8.81 -10.54
CA VAL A 45 10.31 10.07 -11.23
C VAL A 45 9.96 9.81 -12.69
N ALA A 46 10.71 8.98 -13.41
CA ALA A 46 10.40 8.66 -14.81
C ALA A 46 9.03 7.97 -14.95
N LEU A 47 8.71 7.03 -14.05
CA LEU A 47 7.43 6.33 -14.02
C LEU A 47 6.26 7.31 -13.75
N THR A 48 6.40 8.17 -12.74
CA THR A 48 5.39 9.19 -12.41
C THR A 48 5.23 10.23 -13.51
N MET A 49 6.31 10.65 -14.19
CA MET A 49 6.22 11.57 -15.33
C MET A 49 5.60 10.95 -16.58
N LYS A 50 5.79 9.65 -16.79
CA LYS A 50 5.09 8.89 -17.85
C LYS A 50 3.58 8.83 -17.54
N GLY A 51 3.24 8.63 -16.27
CA GLY A 51 1.91 8.27 -15.80
C GLY A 51 1.79 6.74 -15.75
N GLU A 52 1.50 6.21 -14.56
CA GLU A 52 1.41 4.77 -14.33
C GLU A 52 0.13 4.18 -14.93
N THR A 53 0.25 3.03 -15.60
CA THR A 53 -0.92 2.31 -16.10
C THR A 53 -1.49 1.37 -15.03
N PRO A 54 -2.79 1.00 -15.10
CA PRO A 54 -3.37 -0.01 -14.23
C PRO A 54 -2.64 -1.36 -14.26
N ALA A 55 -2.06 -1.74 -15.40
CA ALA A 55 -1.26 -2.96 -15.52
C ALA A 55 0.06 -2.85 -14.72
N GLU A 56 0.76 -1.73 -14.85
CA GLU A 56 2.00 -1.46 -14.11
C GLU A 56 1.76 -1.41 -12.59
N ILE A 57 0.67 -0.76 -12.15
CA ILE A 57 0.29 -0.73 -10.73
C ILE A 57 0.02 -2.14 -10.21
N ARG A 58 -0.68 -3.00 -10.98
CA ARG A 58 -0.90 -4.40 -10.60
C ARG A 58 0.39 -5.18 -10.43
N SER A 59 1.35 -5.05 -11.34
CA SER A 59 2.67 -5.69 -11.22
C SER A 59 3.43 -5.22 -9.99
N ILE A 60 3.36 -3.91 -9.68
CA ILE A 60 3.96 -3.34 -8.48
C ILE A 60 3.34 -3.94 -7.22
N LEU A 61 2.01 -4.05 -7.17
CA LEU A 61 1.30 -4.63 -6.03
C LEU A 61 1.66 -6.10 -5.80
N GLN A 62 1.80 -6.88 -6.88
CA GLN A 62 2.25 -8.27 -6.79
C GLN A 62 3.66 -8.35 -6.20
N SER A 63 4.60 -7.52 -6.66
CA SER A 63 5.97 -7.48 -6.13
C SER A 63 6.03 -7.01 -4.67
N ILE A 64 5.25 -5.98 -4.29
CA ILE A 64 5.16 -5.54 -2.88
C ILE A 64 4.64 -6.68 -2.01
N LYS A 65 3.56 -7.37 -2.42
CA LYS A 65 3.03 -8.51 -1.67
C LYS A 65 4.01 -9.68 -1.63
N LYS A 66 4.80 -9.92 -2.68
CA LYS A 66 5.85 -10.97 -2.71
C LYS A 66 6.91 -10.74 -1.64
N HIS A 67 7.23 -9.48 -1.34
CA HIS A 67 8.19 -9.08 -0.31
C HIS A 67 7.58 -8.79 1.06
N ALA A 68 6.25 -8.95 1.21
CA ALA A 68 5.54 -8.71 2.44
C ALA A 68 5.61 -9.92 3.38
N THR A 69 5.56 -9.66 4.69
CA THR A 69 5.30 -10.69 5.70
C THR A 69 3.81 -11.01 5.69
N ARG A 70 3.41 -12.04 4.93
CA ARG A 70 1.99 -12.37 4.74
C ARG A 70 1.39 -13.07 5.95
N ILE A 71 0.10 -12.87 6.17
CA ILE A 71 -0.71 -13.63 7.14
C ILE A 71 -1.98 -14.14 6.47
N THR A 72 -2.58 -15.17 7.06
CA THR A 72 -3.83 -15.76 6.57
C THR A 72 -4.73 -16.08 7.77
N PRO A 73 -5.41 -15.07 8.34
CA PRO A 73 -6.37 -15.30 9.42
C PRO A 73 -7.45 -16.31 9.03
N ALA A 74 -7.74 -17.28 9.90
CA ALA A 74 -8.76 -18.30 9.68
C ALA A 74 -10.19 -17.75 9.87
N VAL A 75 -10.57 -16.75 9.09
CA VAL A 75 -11.90 -16.12 9.06
C VAL A 75 -12.32 -15.81 7.62
N ASP A 76 -13.62 -15.84 7.37
CA ASP A 76 -14.21 -15.44 6.09
C ASP A 76 -14.64 -13.97 6.10
N GLY A 77 -14.79 -13.38 4.92
CA GLY A 77 -15.30 -12.01 4.76
C GLY A 77 -14.37 -10.94 5.34
N LEU A 78 -13.06 -11.14 5.26
CA LEU A 78 -12.06 -10.22 5.79
C LEU A 78 -11.98 -8.94 4.93
N ILE A 79 -12.22 -7.78 5.56
CA ILE A 79 -12.22 -6.48 4.89
C ILE A 79 -11.11 -5.56 5.41
N ASP A 80 -10.77 -4.55 4.62
CA ASP A 80 -9.88 -3.45 5.01
C ASP A 80 -10.51 -2.09 4.70
N THR A 81 -10.13 -1.09 5.49
CA THR A 81 -10.49 0.33 5.29
C THR A 81 -9.21 1.15 5.30
N CYS A 82 -8.81 1.64 4.13
CA CYS A 82 -7.55 2.33 3.94
C CYS A 82 -7.74 3.54 3.03
N GLY A 83 -6.71 4.37 2.94
CA GLY A 83 -6.71 5.46 1.98
C GLY A 83 -5.29 5.76 1.53
N THR A 84 -5.16 6.34 0.35
CA THR A 84 -3.88 6.80 -0.21
C THR A 84 -3.21 7.83 0.68
N GLY A 85 -4.00 8.49 1.54
CA GLY A 85 -3.58 9.58 2.41
C GLY A 85 -3.17 10.82 1.61
N GLY A 86 -2.78 11.87 2.34
CA GLY A 86 -2.28 13.10 1.74
C GLY A 86 -3.37 13.95 1.07
N ASP A 87 -4.64 13.76 1.43
CA ASP A 87 -5.62 14.83 1.26
C ASP A 87 -5.15 16.07 2.04
N SER A 88 -5.38 17.25 1.49
CA SER A 88 -5.04 18.52 2.15
C SER A 88 -5.92 18.79 3.37
N LEU A 89 -7.01 18.02 3.51
CA LEU A 89 -7.95 18.06 4.61
C LEU A 89 -7.36 17.31 5.81
N ARG A 90 -7.05 18.04 6.88
CA ARG A 90 -6.55 17.49 8.15
C ARG A 90 -7.68 16.87 8.96
N THR A 91 -8.38 15.87 8.41
CA THR A 91 -9.46 15.17 9.11
C THR A 91 -8.90 14.30 10.23
N PHE A 92 -9.77 13.91 11.17
CA PHE A 92 -9.42 12.85 12.12
C PHE A 92 -9.30 11.49 11.38
N ASN A 93 -8.83 10.45 12.08
CA ASN A 93 -8.62 9.10 11.51
C ASN A 93 -9.94 8.37 11.17
N VAL A 94 -10.70 8.87 10.19
CA VAL A 94 -12.02 8.34 9.80
C VAL A 94 -11.95 6.86 9.47
N SER A 95 -10.96 6.42 8.68
CA SER A 95 -10.82 5.00 8.34
C SER A 95 -10.51 4.13 9.56
N THR A 96 -9.85 4.65 10.60
CA THR A 96 -9.63 3.89 11.85
C THR A 96 -10.94 3.78 12.64
N ALA A 97 -11.70 4.87 12.74
CA ALA A 97 -13.01 4.85 13.38
C ALA A 97 -13.96 3.88 12.66
N SER A 98 -14.01 3.92 11.32
CA SER A 98 -14.83 3.01 10.51
C SER A 98 -14.46 1.54 10.71
N ALA A 99 -13.16 1.21 10.80
CA ALA A 99 -12.70 -0.14 11.11
C ALA A 99 -13.22 -0.64 12.46
N ILE A 100 -13.14 0.19 13.50
CA ILE A 100 -13.60 -0.16 14.85
C ILE A 100 -15.12 -0.36 14.89
N VAL A 101 -15.88 0.54 14.25
CA VAL A 101 -17.34 0.46 14.17
C VAL A 101 -17.76 -0.78 13.39
N ALA A 102 -17.16 -1.05 12.23
CA ALA A 102 -17.46 -2.24 11.42
C ALA A 102 -17.17 -3.54 12.18
N ALA A 103 -16.04 -3.63 12.88
CA ALA A 103 -15.71 -4.80 13.69
C ALA A 103 -16.70 -4.99 14.85
N SER A 104 -17.12 -3.89 15.49
CA SER A 104 -18.11 -3.90 16.55
C SER A 104 -19.51 -4.31 16.06
N ALA A 105 -19.80 -4.09 14.78
CA ALA A 105 -21.00 -4.57 14.09
C ALA A 105 -20.88 -6.00 13.55
N GLY A 106 -19.75 -6.69 13.78
CA GLY A 106 -19.53 -8.09 13.44
C GLY A 106 -18.70 -8.36 12.18
N ALA A 107 -18.27 -7.33 11.46
CA ALA A 107 -17.36 -7.50 10.32
C ALA A 107 -15.97 -7.99 10.79
N LYS A 108 -15.24 -8.68 9.91
CA LYS A 108 -13.85 -9.07 10.16
C LYS A 108 -12.92 -8.08 9.49
N VAL A 109 -12.10 -7.37 10.26
CA VAL A 109 -11.33 -6.22 9.77
C VAL A 109 -9.83 -6.44 9.93
N ALA A 110 -9.12 -6.46 8.82
CA ALA A 110 -7.66 -6.44 8.75
C ALA A 110 -7.21 -5.05 8.30
N LYS A 111 -7.16 -4.09 9.24
CA LYS A 111 -6.86 -2.71 8.90
C LYS A 111 -5.38 -2.53 8.58
N HIS A 112 -5.04 -2.22 7.33
CA HIS A 112 -3.68 -1.84 6.96
C HIS A 112 -3.47 -0.33 7.15
N GLY A 113 -2.35 0.05 7.76
CA GLY A 113 -2.09 1.46 8.02
C GLY A 113 -0.65 1.77 8.39
N ASN A 114 -0.37 3.07 8.46
CA ASN A 114 0.97 3.59 8.71
C ASN A 114 0.92 4.81 9.65
N ARG A 115 2.09 5.32 10.04
CA ARG A 115 2.23 6.62 10.69
C ARG A 115 1.95 7.74 9.69
N SER A 116 1.57 8.91 10.20
CA SER A 116 1.36 10.07 9.33
C SER A 116 2.67 10.53 8.69
N VAL A 117 2.60 10.91 7.41
CA VAL A 117 3.72 11.52 6.66
C VAL A 117 3.56 13.04 6.52
N SER A 118 2.36 13.58 6.77
CA SER A 118 1.97 14.96 6.45
C SER A 118 1.15 15.68 7.53
N GLY A 119 0.77 15.00 8.62
CA GLY A 119 -0.22 15.50 9.59
C GLY A 119 0.13 15.24 11.06
N VAL A 120 -0.82 15.62 11.93
CA VAL A 120 -0.68 15.61 13.40
C VAL A 120 -0.75 14.19 13.99
N CYS A 121 -1.54 13.28 13.39
CA CYS A 121 -1.77 11.93 13.91
C CYS A 121 -2.24 10.97 12.79
N GLY A 122 -1.50 9.92 12.50
CA GLY A 122 -1.91 8.83 11.60
C GLY A 122 -2.62 7.70 12.34
N SER A 123 -3.05 6.66 11.61
CA SER A 123 -3.76 5.53 12.21
C SER A 123 -2.91 4.79 13.23
N ALA A 124 -1.62 4.59 12.92
CA ALA A 124 -0.68 3.96 13.83
C ALA A 124 -0.42 4.82 15.08
N ASP A 125 -0.28 6.14 14.91
CA ASP A 125 -0.01 7.07 16.01
C ASP A 125 -1.19 7.11 17.01
N PHE A 126 -2.43 7.10 16.51
CA PHE A 126 -3.62 7.00 17.35
C PHE A 126 -3.70 5.66 18.08
N LEU A 127 -3.51 4.54 17.37
CA LEU A 127 -3.63 3.21 17.96
C LEU A 127 -2.57 2.98 19.04
N GLU A 128 -1.33 3.41 18.81
CA GLU A 128 -0.26 3.39 19.81
C GLU A 128 -0.63 4.22 21.05
N TYR A 129 -1.18 5.43 20.86
CA TYR A 129 -1.62 6.29 21.95
C TYR A 129 -2.71 5.65 22.83
N VAL A 130 -3.65 4.91 22.24
CA VAL A 130 -4.70 4.19 22.99
C VAL A 130 -4.25 2.82 23.51
N GLY A 131 -2.96 2.48 23.36
CA GLY A 131 -2.33 1.32 23.98
C GLY A 131 -2.17 0.08 23.11
N PHE A 132 -2.34 0.17 21.78
CA PHE A 132 -2.02 -0.94 20.89
C PHE A 132 -0.51 -1.14 20.79
N ASP A 133 -0.08 -2.40 20.87
CA ASP A 133 1.30 -2.79 20.61
C ASP A 133 1.57 -2.87 19.10
N LEU A 134 2.19 -1.82 18.54
CA LEU A 134 2.60 -1.80 17.13
C LEU A 134 3.76 -2.76 16.81
N ALA A 135 4.43 -3.31 17.83
CA ALA A 135 5.48 -4.30 17.68
C ALA A 135 4.96 -5.75 17.80
N ALA A 136 3.64 -5.94 17.95
CA ALA A 136 3.02 -7.25 17.96
C ALA A 136 3.41 -8.05 16.72
N SER A 137 3.80 -9.31 16.93
CA SER A 137 4.21 -10.19 15.83
C SER A 137 3.05 -10.47 14.86
N PRO A 138 3.33 -10.78 13.59
CA PRO A 138 2.31 -11.14 12.62
C PRO A 138 1.38 -12.26 13.10
N LEU A 139 1.91 -13.24 13.85
CA LEU A 139 1.12 -14.33 14.43
C LEU A 139 0.17 -13.85 15.55
N GLN A 140 0.62 -12.91 16.39
CA GLN A 140 -0.26 -12.32 17.41
C GLN A 140 -1.39 -11.52 16.76
N ILE A 141 -1.08 -10.74 15.72
CA ILE A 141 -2.08 -9.97 14.99
C ILE A 141 -3.08 -10.90 14.29
N GLN A 142 -2.60 -11.98 13.66
CA GLN A 142 -3.46 -12.98 13.05
C GLN A 142 -4.45 -13.58 14.08
N ARG A 143 -3.95 -14.00 15.24
CA ARG A 143 -4.80 -14.52 16.33
C ARG A 143 -5.78 -13.47 16.84
N CYS A 144 -5.36 -12.21 16.91
CA CYS A 144 -6.23 -11.10 17.30
C CYS A 144 -7.41 -10.94 16.33
N ILE A 145 -7.16 -11.01 15.01
CA ILE A 145 -8.22 -10.99 13.99
C ILE A 145 -9.17 -12.17 14.17
N GLU A 146 -8.64 -13.38 14.36
CA GLU A 146 -9.43 -14.60 14.53
C GLU A 146 -10.33 -14.55 15.78
N GLN A 147 -9.82 -14.00 16.88
CA GLN A 147 -10.52 -13.98 18.18
C GLN A 147 -11.46 -12.78 18.34
N THR A 148 -11.03 -11.60 17.93
CA THR A 148 -11.73 -10.32 18.20
C THR A 148 -12.45 -9.77 16.97
N GLY A 149 -12.13 -10.28 15.78
CA GLY A 149 -12.64 -9.76 14.52
C GLY A 149 -11.91 -8.51 14.01
N ILE A 150 -10.88 -8.01 14.69
CA ILE A 150 -10.10 -6.86 14.22
C ILE A 150 -8.60 -7.04 14.46
N GLY A 151 -7.79 -6.55 13.53
CA GLY A 151 -6.34 -6.43 13.70
C GLY A 151 -5.81 -5.22 12.94
N PHE A 152 -4.74 -4.63 13.46
CA PHE A 152 -4.02 -3.55 12.81
C PHE A 152 -2.70 -4.07 12.22
N LEU A 153 -2.54 -3.88 10.93
CA LEU A 153 -1.38 -4.31 10.16
C LEU A 153 -0.49 -3.09 9.93
N PHE A 154 0.52 -2.94 10.78
CA PHE A 154 1.42 -1.79 10.71
C PHE A 154 2.39 -1.93 9.52
N ALA A 155 2.25 -1.07 8.51
CA ALA A 155 2.94 -1.22 7.22
C ALA A 155 4.46 -1.45 7.32
N PRO A 156 5.24 -0.76 8.17
CA PRO A 156 6.67 -1.03 8.31
C PRO A 156 7.01 -2.43 8.83
N ALA A 157 6.15 -3.03 9.65
CA ALA A 157 6.34 -4.38 10.17
C ALA A 157 6.01 -5.44 9.10
N PHE A 158 5.01 -5.17 8.24
CA PHE A 158 4.54 -6.10 7.22
C PHE A 158 5.23 -5.94 5.85
N HIS A 159 5.87 -4.80 5.59
CA HIS A 159 6.57 -4.50 4.34
C HIS A 159 8.04 -4.07 4.60
N PRO A 160 8.88 -4.94 5.21
CA PRO A 160 10.24 -4.56 5.60
C PRO A 160 11.12 -4.12 4.44
N ALA A 161 10.89 -4.64 3.22
CA ALA A 161 11.61 -4.25 2.02
C ALA A 161 11.38 -2.77 1.62
N MET A 162 10.28 -2.15 2.08
CA MET A 162 9.98 -0.75 1.79
C MET A 162 10.98 0.24 2.41
N LYS A 163 11.78 -0.20 3.39
CA LYS A 163 12.90 0.60 3.91
C LYS A 163 13.91 0.97 2.82
N ASN A 164 14.06 0.12 1.80
CA ASN A 164 15.02 0.28 0.71
C ASN A 164 14.63 1.41 -0.26
N VAL A 165 13.35 1.82 -0.27
CA VAL A 165 12.86 2.95 -1.08
C VAL A 165 12.59 4.21 -0.27
N ALA A 166 12.64 4.14 1.06
CA ALA A 166 12.22 5.22 1.94
C ALA A 166 13.07 6.50 1.74
N SER A 167 14.39 6.38 1.62
CA SER A 167 15.29 7.53 1.39
C SER A 167 14.97 8.21 0.06
N ALA A 168 14.93 7.44 -1.03
CA ALA A 168 14.60 7.97 -2.36
C ALA A 168 13.24 8.67 -2.38
N ARG A 169 12.20 8.08 -1.79
CA ARG A 169 10.87 8.71 -1.70
C ARG A 169 10.89 10.03 -0.94
N LYS A 170 11.65 10.10 0.16
CA LYS A 170 11.83 11.33 0.93
C LYS A 170 12.53 12.41 0.11
N THR A 171 13.59 12.06 -0.62
CA THR A 171 14.35 12.97 -1.48
C THR A 171 13.54 13.48 -2.66
N ILE A 172 12.73 12.62 -3.29
CA ILE A 172 11.85 12.99 -4.41
C ILE A 172 10.80 14.03 -3.98
N GLY A 173 10.24 13.90 -2.76
CA GLY A 173 9.37 14.91 -2.16
C GLY A 173 8.01 15.11 -2.83
N ILE A 174 7.66 14.27 -3.82
CA ILE A 174 6.36 14.26 -4.50
C ILE A 174 5.72 12.88 -4.41
N ARG A 175 4.41 12.80 -4.71
CA ARG A 175 3.68 11.52 -4.76
C ARG A 175 4.22 10.68 -5.92
N THR A 176 4.34 9.37 -5.71
CA THR A 176 4.73 8.38 -6.73
C THR A 176 3.77 7.20 -6.71
N VAL A 177 3.99 6.21 -7.58
CA VAL A 177 3.21 4.97 -7.61
C VAL A 177 3.03 4.28 -6.24
N PHE A 178 3.98 4.42 -5.31
CA PHE A 178 3.84 3.86 -3.96
C PHE A 178 2.74 4.53 -3.12
N ASN A 179 2.37 5.78 -3.41
CA ASN A 179 1.23 6.44 -2.78
C ASN A 179 -0.11 5.89 -3.29
N ILE A 180 -0.14 5.38 -4.52
CA ILE A 180 -1.31 4.74 -5.15
C ILE A 180 -1.41 3.27 -4.71
N ALA A 181 -0.27 2.57 -4.66
CA ALA A 181 -0.20 1.14 -4.36
C ALA A 181 -0.33 0.82 -2.85
N GLY A 182 0.06 1.72 -1.95
CA GLY A 182 0.07 1.47 -0.50
C GLY A 182 -1.26 0.96 0.09
N PRO A 183 -2.42 1.55 -0.26
CA PRO A 183 -3.73 1.07 0.20
C PRO A 183 -4.01 -0.38 -0.23
N LEU A 184 -3.62 -0.76 -1.45
CA LEU A 184 -3.90 -2.07 -2.03
C LEU A 184 -2.91 -3.17 -1.60
N SER A 185 -1.88 -2.82 -0.83
CA SER A 185 -0.80 -3.73 -0.47
C SER A 185 -1.06 -4.55 0.80
N ASN A 186 -2.30 -4.59 1.31
CA ASN A 186 -2.65 -5.31 2.53
C ASN A 186 -2.06 -6.75 2.54
N PRO A 187 -1.32 -7.16 3.59
CA PRO A 187 -0.57 -8.42 3.61
C PRO A 187 -1.43 -9.68 3.85
N CYS A 188 -2.73 -9.53 4.12
CA CYS A 188 -3.65 -10.67 4.25
C CYS A 188 -3.86 -11.35 2.89
N THR A 189 -3.68 -12.68 2.84
CA THR A 189 -3.83 -13.45 1.60
C THR A 189 -5.29 -13.75 1.24
N ASN A 190 -6.19 -13.72 2.23
CA ASN A 190 -7.62 -14.00 2.11
C ASN A 190 -8.49 -12.75 2.28
N LEU A 191 -7.95 -11.56 1.98
CA LEU A 191 -8.74 -10.33 1.98
C LEU A 191 -9.82 -10.40 0.89
N THR A 192 -11.09 -10.24 1.27
CA THR A 192 -12.23 -10.32 0.35
C THR A 192 -12.69 -8.95 -0.11
N GLY A 193 -12.64 -7.95 0.77
CA GLY A 193 -13.21 -6.63 0.53
C GLY A 193 -12.29 -5.48 0.93
N GLN A 194 -12.37 -4.35 0.24
CA GLN A 194 -11.66 -3.14 0.67
C GLN A 194 -12.44 -1.86 0.35
N VAL A 195 -12.42 -0.92 1.30
CA VAL A 195 -12.85 0.46 1.08
C VAL A 195 -11.60 1.34 0.99
N ILE A 196 -11.45 2.04 -0.13
CA ILE A 196 -10.24 2.80 -0.48
C ILE A 196 -10.58 4.27 -0.69
N GLY A 197 -10.11 5.13 0.20
CA GLY A 197 -10.13 6.57 -0.02
C GLY A 197 -9.00 7.03 -0.93
N VAL A 198 -9.30 7.85 -1.95
CA VAL A 198 -8.29 8.39 -2.88
C VAL A 198 -8.20 9.92 -2.82
N PHE A 199 -6.98 10.45 -2.97
CA PHE A 199 -6.71 11.89 -2.84
C PHE A 199 -7.08 12.72 -4.09
N GLU A 200 -7.24 12.11 -5.27
CA GLU A 200 -7.75 12.78 -6.49
C GLU A 200 -8.91 11.98 -7.11
N PRO A 201 -9.87 12.66 -7.76
CA PRO A 201 -11.02 12.00 -8.41
C PRO A 201 -10.62 10.96 -9.46
N TYR A 202 -9.61 11.24 -10.29
CA TYR A 202 -9.23 10.35 -11.40
C TYR A 202 -8.74 8.98 -10.91
N LEU A 203 -8.28 8.88 -9.66
CA LEU A 203 -7.83 7.61 -9.07
C LEU A 203 -8.99 6.64 -8.83
N ILE A 204 -10.25 7.09 -8.87
CA ILE A 204 -11.41 6.20 -8.83
C ILE A 204 -11.35 5.21 -9.99
N ASP A 205 -11.23 5.71 -11.21
CA ASP A 205 -11.22 4.87 -12.42
C ASP A 205 -9.95 4.00 -12.48
N VAL A 206 -8.80 4.60 -12.20
CA VAL A 206 -7.51 3.89 -12.19
C VAL A 206 -7.52 2.73 -11.19
N LEU A 207 -7.95 2.98 -9.95
CA LEU A 207 -7.97 1.93 -8.93
C LEU A 207 -9.08 0.91 -9.19
N ALA A 208 -10.20 1.30 -9.82
CA ALA A 208 -11.25 0.36 -10.19
C ALA A 208 -10.72 -0.69 -11.17
N GLU A 209 -9.98 -0.25 -12.20
CA GLU A 209 -9.30 -1.15 -13.14
C GLU A 209 -8.23 -2.01 -12.47
N VAL A 210 -7.46 -1.46 -11.52
CA VAL A 210 -6.46 -2.22 -10.76
C VAL A 210 -7.12 -3.30 -9.89
N CYS A 211 -8.27 -3.00 -9.28
CA CYS A 211 -8.98 -3.92 -8.38
C CYS A 211 -9.63 -5.09 -9.13
N GLN A 212 -9.99 -4.93 -10.41
CA GLN A 212 -10.59 -5.99 -11.21
C GLN A 212 -9.71 -7.23 -11.26
N GLY A 213 -10.24 -8.34 -10.74
CA GLY A 213 -9.55 -9.63 -10.66
C GLY A 213 -8.45 -9.70 -9.59
N TYR A 214 -8.25 -8.63 -8.80
CA TYR A 214 -7.28 -8.58 -7.71
C TYR A 214 -7.92 -8.69 -6.34
N ILE A 215 -9.09 -8.08 -6.16
CA ILE A 215 -9.90 -8.16 -4.94
C ILE A 215 -11.36 -8.42 -5.35
N ASN A 216 -12.10 -9.18 -4.54
CA ASN A 216 -13.45 -9.59 -4.91
C ASN A 216 -14.42 -8.40 -4.86
N GLU A 217 -14.34 -7.60 -3.80
CA GLU A 217 -15.19 -6.44 -3.60
C GLU A 217 -14.34 -5.20 -3.26
N ALA A 218 -14.47 -4.14 -4.05
CA ALA A 218 -13.80 -2.87 -3.79
C ALA A 218 -14.78 -1.71 -3.88
N MET A 219 -14.71 -0.80 -2.92
CA MET A 219 -15.39 0.49 -2.98
C MET A 219 -14.33 1.59 -2.93
N ILE A 220 -14.21 2.35 -4.02
CA ILE A 220 -13.26 3.46 -4.12
C ILE A 220 -14.03 4.75 -3.96
N VAL A 221 -13.57 5.60 -3.04
CA VAL A 221 -14.28 6.82 -2.64
C VAL A 221 -13.36 8.03 -2.71
N HIS A 222 -13.93 9.14 -3.16
CA HIS A 222 -13.31 10.46 -3.12
C HIS A 222 -14.34 11.45 -2.59
N ALA A 223 -13.91 12.39 -1.75
CA ALA A 223 -14.72 13.50 -1.27
C ALA A 223 -14.01 14.80 -1.61
N ALA A 224 -14.75 15.69 -2.27
CA ALA A 224 -14.28 17.02 -2.70
C ALA A 224 -14.35 18.05 -1.57
#